data_AF-A0A9D1KLR8-F1
#
_entry.id   AF-A0A9D1KLR8-F1
#
_cell.length_a   1.000
_cell.length_b   1.000
_cell.length_c   1.000
_cell.angle_alpha   90.00
_cell.angle_beta   90.00
_cell.angle_gamma   90.00
#
_symmetry.space_group_name_H-M   'P 1'
#
loop_
_entity.id
_entity.type
_entity.pdbx_description
1 polymer ?
#
loop_
_entity_poly.entity_id
_entity_poly.type
_entity_poly.pdbx_seq_one_letter_code
_entity_poly.pdbx_strand_id
1 'polypeptide(L)'
;MKSFFNLFVRSAKELRSLRCLCVVAMLIALDLVLKLTVSIEVTSHLKISFAFIALASIGMLYGPTVSFAAGIVTDILGFIIEPSGAFDIRFTLIEALGALLYGLFLYNAVNDKWMLPRIVAAKSTVVVVCNLFLTTVTIAAVYGNGFFAIFPARALANLAQLPLDVFLLFIFLPIILKAYNIVFKGARKVDQNSVFSDAGMGTAIIYVVCLMFIAVCSLGIAGQSLDDKSDELEDRLDEQSEQLEVMQTELDNLYSELDITKPQTASAEE
;
A
#
# COMPACT_ATOMS: atom_id res chain seq x y z
N MET A 1 -1.30 -16.08 -21.95
CA MET A 1 -1.44 -14.61 -21.75
C MET A 1 -2.86 -14.07 -21.91
N LYS A 2 -3.63 -14.40 -22.97
CA LYS A 2 -5.00 -13.85 -23.15
C LYS A 2 -5.92 -14.07 -21.94
N SER A 3 -5.80 -15.20 -21.25
CA SER A 3 -6.60 -15.51 -20.06
C SER A 3 -6.32 -14.58 -18.86
N PHE A 4 -5.07 -14.16 -18.66
CA PHE A 4 -4.68 -13.29 -17.55
C PHE A 4 -5.26 -11.88 -17.71
N PHE A 5 -5.04 -11.24 -18.86
CA PHE A 5 -5.62 -9.92 -19.13
C PHE A 5 -7.15 -9.95 -19.15
N ASN A 6 -7.76 -11.06 -19.59
CA ASN A 6 -9.21 -11.22 -19.54
C ASN A 6 -9.75 -11.22 -18.10
N LEU A 7 -8.98 -11.66 -17.08
CA LEU A 7 -9.38 -11.56 -15.67
C LEU A 7 -9.49 -10.09 -15.24
N PHE A 8 -8.49 -9.28 -15.57
CA PHE A 8 -8.49 -7.84 -15.27
C PHE A 8 -9.63 -7.13 -15.99
N VAL A 9 -9.83 -7.42 -17.28
CA VAL A 9 -10.93 -6.82 -18.06
C VAL A 9 -12.30 -7.23 -17.51
N ARG A 10 -12.47 -8.48 -17.06
CA ARG A 10 -13.71 -8.94 -16.41
C ARG A 10 -13.94 -8.22 -15.08
N SER A 11 -12.93 -8.16 -14.22
CA SER A 11 -12.99 -7.43 -12.94
C SER A 11 -13.29 -5.94 -13.14
N ALA A 12 -12.65 -5.28 -14.10
CA ALA A 12 -12.90 -3.88 -14.43
C ALA A 12 -14.33 -3.62 -14.93
N LYS A 13 -14.95 -4.59 -15.62
CA LYS A 13 -16.36 -4.46 -16.05
C LYS A 13 -17.33 -4.48 -14.86
N GLU A 14 -17.00 -5.18 -13.77
CA GLU A 14 -17.83 -5.21 -12.56
C GLU A 14 -17.98 -3.83 -11.92
N LEU A 15 -16.95 -2.96 -12.02
CA LEU A 15 -16.99 -1.58 -11.52
C LEU A 15 -18.09 -0.71 -12.15
N ARG A 16 -18.57 -1.06 -13.35
CA ARG A 16 -19.68 -0.35 -13.99
C ARG A 16 -21.02 -0.64 -13.34
N SER A 17 -21.11 -1.68 -12.52
CA SER A 17 -22.35 -2.01 -11.82
C SER A 17 -22.45 -1.22 -10.51
N LEU A 18 -23.58 -0.55 -10.30
CA LEU A 18 -23.88 0.14 -9.04
C LEU A 18 -23.81 -0.81 -7.84
N ARG A 19 -24.21 -2.07 -8.03
CA ARG A 19 -24.14 -3.12 -7.00
C ARG A 19 -22.69 -3.34 -6.53
N CYS A 20 -21.75 -3.46 -7.46
CA CYS A 20 -20.34 -3.63 -7.12
C CYS A 20 -19.86 -2.43 -6.29
N LEU A 21 -20.13 -1.22 -6.76
CA LEU A 21 -19.71 0.00 -6.08
C LEU A 21 -20.25 0.09 -4.64
N CYS A 22 -21.54 -0.16 -4.44
CA CYS A 22 -22.15 -0.11 -3.10
C CYS A 22 -21.58 -1.19 -2.15
N VAL A 23 -21.43 -2.43 -2.62
CA VAL A 23 -20.90 -3.51 -1.76
C VAL A 23 -19.42 -3.28 -1.43
N VAL A 24 -18.64 -2.82 -2.41
CA VAL A 24 -17.23 -2.45 -2.19
C VAL A 24 -17.12 -1.31 -1.20
N ALA A 25 -17.93 -0.26 -1.33
CA ALA A 25 -17.95 0.86 -0.38
C ALA A 25 -18.29 0.41 1.05
N MET A 26 -19.28 -0.48 1.22
CA MET A 26 -19.63 -1.04 2.53
C MET A 26 -18.49 -1.90 3.13
N LEU A 27 -17.78 -2.66 2.29
CA LEU A 27 -16.64 -3.46 2.74
C LEU A 27 -15.42 -2.58 3.07
N ILE A 28 -15.18 -1.50 2.34
CA ILE A 28 -14.15 -0.50 2.67
C ILE A 28 -14.49 0.17 4.01
N ALA A 29 -15.74 0.57 4.22
CA ALA A 29 -16.17 1.12 5.49
C ALA A 29 -15.95 0.13 6.65
N LEU A 30 -16.26 -1.15 6.43
CA LEU A 30 -15.99 -2.21 7.40
C LEU A 30 -14.48 -2.36 7.65
N ASP A 31 -13.65 -2.30 6.61
CA ASP A 31 -12.20 -2.35 6.73
C ASP A 31 -11.67 -1.25 7.67
N LEU A 32 -12.08 0.00 7.41
CA LEU A 32 -11.67 1.16 8.21
C LEU A 32 -12.13 1.03 9.66
N VAL A 33 -13.37 0.59 9.89
CA VAL A 33 -13.87 0.35 11.26
C VAL A 33 -13.03 -0.73 11.97
N LEU A 34 -12.68 -1.82 11.28
CA LEU A 34 -11.84 -2.87 11.85
C LEU A 34 -10.41 -2.40 12.12
N LYS A 35 -9.84 -1.55 11.25
CA LYS A 35 -8.54 -0.90 11.48
C LYS A 35 -8.56 -0.01 12.73
N LEU A 36 -9.65 0.73 12.95
CA LEU A 36 -9.76 1.69 14.06
C LEU A 36 -10.14 1.04 15.41
N THR A 37 -11.03 0.06 15.40
CA THR A 37 -11.64 -0.49 16.63
C THR A 37 -10.96 -1.74 17.17
N VAL A 38 -10.37 -2.56 16.29
CA VAL A 38 -9.80 -3.88 16.64
C VAL A 38 -8.32 -3.94 16.31
N SER A 39 -7.63 -2.81 16.38
CA SER A 39 -6.18 -2.80 16.34
C SER A 39 -5.63 -2.86 17.76
N ILE A 40 -5.24 -4.05 18.18
CA ILE A 40 -4.53 -4.23 19.45
C ILE A 40 -3.05 -3.98 19.15
N GLU A 41 -2.51 -2.90 19.71
CA GLU A 41 -1.07 -2.65 19.72
C GLU A 41 -0.44 -3.61 20.75
N VAL A 42 0.03 -4.77 20.26
CA VAL A 42 0.66 -5.77 21.13
C VAL A 42 2.09 -5.33 21.49
N THR A 43 2.72 -4.50 20.66
CA THR A 43 4.07 -3.94 20.85
C THR A 43 4.20 -2.66 20.02
N SER A 44 5.12 -1.74 20.35
CA SER A 44 5.36 -0.46 19.68
C SER A 44 5.55 -0.51 18.14
N HIS A 45 5.75 -1.71 17.58
CA HIS A 45 5.93 -1.95 16.16
C HIS A 45 4.99 -3.04 15.58
N LEU A 46 4.07 -3.58 16.39
CA LEU A 46 3.22 -4.72 16.04
C LEU A 46 1.75 -4.38 16.34
N LYS A 47 1.06 -3.89 15.31
CA LYS A 47 -0.39 -3.66 15.27
C LYS A 47 -1.02 -4.85 14.52
N ILE A 48 -1.80 -5.66 15.23
CA ILE A 48 -2.58 -6.75 14.60
C ILE A 48 -3.92 -6.14 14.19
N SER A 49 -4.20 -6.13 12.89
CA SER A 49 -5.46 -5.58 12.35
C SER A 49 -6.23 -6.64 11.56
N PHE A 50 -7.55 -6.68 11.74
CA PHE A 50 -8.46 -7.62 11.06
C PHE A 50 -8.97 -7.12 9.70
N ALA A 51 -8.52 -5.93 9.30
CA ALA A 51 -8.81 -5.24 8.05
C ALA A 51 -8.69 -6.14 6.81
N PHE A 52 -7.65 -6.97 6.76
CA PHE A 52 -7.38 -7.88 5.64
C PHE A 52 -8.57 -8.77 5.25
N ILE A 53 -9.50 -9.06 6.17
CA ILE A 53 -10.71 -9.85 5.87
C ILE A 53 -11.62 -9.13 4.88
N ALA A 54 -11.80 -7.81 5.04
CA ALA A 54 -12.65 -7.00 4.18
C ALA A 54 -12.04 -6.86 2.78
N LEU A 55 -10.76 -6.51 2.69
CA LEU A 55 -10.02 -6.46 1.41
C LEU A 55 -10.00 -7.82 0.71
N ALA A 56 -9.73 -8.90 1.43
CA ALA A 56 -9.75 -10.25 0.86
C ALA A 56 -11.12 -10.64 0.33
N SER A 57 -12.19 -10.19 1.01
CA SER A 57 -13.57 -10.41 0.56
C SER A 57 -13.88 -9.65 -0.72
N ILE A 58 -13.45 -8.39 -0.85
CA ILE A 58 -13.58 -7.62 -2.10
C ILE A 58 -12.89 -8.35 -3.26
N GLY A 59 -11.65 -8.80 -3.04
CA GLY A 59 -10.88 -9.57 -4.02
C GLY A 59 -11.57 -10.88 -4.44
N MET A 60 -12.13 -11.61 -3.47
CA MET A 60 -12.88 -12.84 -3.75
C MET A 60 -14.17 -12.59 -4.54
N LEU A 61 -14.87 -11.47 -4.27
CA LEU A 61 -16.16 -11.16 -4.87
C LEU A 61 -16.05 -10.53 -6.27
N TYR A 62 -15.15 -9.56 -6.44
CA TYR A 62 -15.11 -8.69 -7.63
C TYR A 62 -13.77 -8.75 -8.40
N GLY A 63 -12.75 -9.40 -7.85
CA GLY A 63 -11.50 -9.71 -8.55
C GLY A 63 -10.37 -8.71 -8.37
N PRO A 64 -9.26 -8.90 -9.11
CA PRO A 64 -8.00 -8.19 -8.87
C PRO A 64 -8.10 -6.68 -9.10
N THR A 65 -8.75 -6.22 -10.16
CA THR A 65 -8.80 -4.79 -10.51
C THR A 65 -9.66 -3.99 -9.53
N VAL A 66 -10.82 -4.54 -9.14
CA VAL A 66 -11.68 -3.89 -8.13
C VAL A 66 -10.99 -3.85 -6.77
N SER A 67 -10.36 -4.95 -6.38
CA SER A 67 -9.63 -5.03 -5.10
C SER A 67 -8.44 -4.08 -5.05
N PHE A 68 -7.67 -3.96 -6.13
CA PHE A 68 -6.57 -3.00 -6.23
C PHE A 68 -7.05 -1.56 -6.02
N ALA A 69 -8.12 -1.16 -6.72
CA ALA A 69 -8.72 0.17 -6.55
C ALA A 69 -9.25 0.38 -5.12
N ALA A 70 -9.87 -0.65 -4.52
CA ALA A 70 -10.34 -0.60 -3.15
C ALA A 70 -9.18 -0.42 -2.15
N GLY A 71 -8.04 -1.07 -2.35
CA GLY A 71 -6.87 -0.90 -1.49
C GLY A 71 -6.31 0.52 -1.51
N ILE A 72 -6.25 1.17 -2.69
CA ILE A 72 -5.85 2.59 -2.80
C ILE A 72 -6.81 3.49 -2.01
N VAL A 73 -8.12 3.30 -2.22
CA VAL A 73 -9.13 4.13 -1.56
C VAL A 73 -9.12 3.93 -0.06
N THR A 74 -8.94 2.68 0.40
CA THR A 74 -8.92 2.33 1.82
C THR A 74 -7.73 2.96 2.53
N ASP A 75 -6.54 2.96 1.92
CA ASP A 75 -5.35 3.59 2.50
C ASP A 75 -5.50 5.13 2.59
N ILE A 76 -5.95 5.77 1.50
CA ILE A 76 -6.19 7.22 1.49
C ILE A 76 -7.23 7.62 2.53
N LEU A 77 -8.35 6.89 2.61
CA LEU A 77 -9.39 7.17 3.60
C LEU A 77 -8.91 6.87 5.02
N GLY A 78 -8.11 5.82 5.20
CA GLY A 78 -7.48 5.51 6.49
C GLY A 78 -6.60 6.65 6.97
N PHE A 79 -5.77 7.20 6.08
CA PHE A 79 -4.91 8.35 6.37
C PHE A 79 -5.72 9.61 6.72
N ILE A 80 -6.83 9.87 6.03
CA ILE A 80 -7.70 11.02 6.32
C ILE A 80 -8.33 10.90 7.72
N ILE A 81 -8.71 9.69 8.14
CA ILE A 81 -9.37 9.47 9.43
C ILE A 81 -8.38 9.47 10.60
N GLU A 82 -7.25 8.77 10.44
CA GLU A 82 -6.18 8.67 11.43
C GLU A 82 -4.86 9.10 10.76
N PRO A 83 -4.55 10.41 10.75
CA PRO A 83 -3.32 10.91 10.13
C PRO A 83 -2.11 10.52 10.99
N SER A 84 -1.58 9.32 10.78
CA SER A 84 -0.38 8.82 11.45
C SER A 84 0.88 9.16 10.65
N GLY A 85 1.38 10.39 10.79
CA GLY A 85 2.61 10.86 10.13
C GLY A 85 2.40 11.47 8.74
N ALA A 86 3.48 11.58 7.96
CA ALA A 86 3.43 12.10 6.60
C ALA A 86 2.79 11.09 5.62
N PHE A 87 1.95 11.57 4.71
CA PHE A 87 1.37 10.71 3.67
C PHE A 87 2.46 10.28 2.69
N ASP A 88 2.71 8.98 2.64
CA ASP A 88 3.72 8.38 1.79
C ASP A 88 3.05 7.48 0.75
N ILE A 89 3.11 7.88 -0.51
CA ILE A 89 2.50 7.14 -1.64
C ILE A 89 2.98 5.69 -1.74
N ARG A 90 4.18 5.42 -1.20
CA ARG A 90 4.76 4.07 -1.10
C ARG A 90 3.88 3.14 -0.28
N PHE A 91 3.32 3.58 0.85
CA PHE A 91 2.44 2.75 1.67
C PHE A 91 1.10 2.47 0.99
N THR A 92 0.53 3.47 0.30
CA THR A 92 -0.68 3.29 -0.52
C THR A 92 -0.50 2.23 -1.60
N LEU A 93 0.65 2.24 -2.28
CA LEU A 93 0.99 1.22 -3.27
C LEU A 93 1.09 -0.16 -2.62
N ILE A 94 1.69 -0.28 -1.44
CA ILE A 94 1.79 -1.56 -0.72
C ILE A 94 0.41 -2.12 -0.38
N GLU A 95 -0.50 -1.30 0.14
CA GLU A 95 -1.86 -1.72 0.47
C GLU A 95 -2.64 -2.12 -0.79
N ALA A 96 -2.56 -1.31 -1.85
CA ALA A 96 -3.17 -1.60 -3.15
C ALA A 96 -2.68 -2.94 -3.72
N LEU A 97 -1.38 -3.21 -3.61
CA LEU A 97 -0.76 -4.45 -4.05
C LEU A 97 -1.19 -5.66 -3.21
N GLY A 98 -1.30 -5.50 -1.89
CA GLY A 98 -1.86 -6.54 -1.02
C GLY A 98 -3.28 -6.89 -1.43
N ALA A 99 -4.12 -5.88 -1.69
CA ALA A 99 -5.49 -6.04 -2.16
C ALA A 99 -5.54 -6.73 -3.54
N LEU A 100 -4.64 -6.36 -4.46
CA LEU A 100 -4.52 -6.98 -5.78
C LEU A 100 -4.19 -8.47 -5.67
N LEU A 101 -3.23 -8.83 -4.82
CA LEU A 101 -2.82 -10.22 -4.60
C LEU A 101 -3.99 -11.03 -4.05
N TYR A 102 -4.73 -10.52 -3.06
CA TYR A 102 -5.95 -11.19 -2.62
C TYR A 102 -6.94 -11.40 -3.76
N GLY A 103 -7.16 -10.38 -4.59
CA GLY A 103 -8.02 -10.49 -5.77
C GLY A 103 -7.48 -11.46 -6.83
N LEU A 104 -6.17 -11.63 -6.99
CA LEU A 104 -5.63 -12.57 -7.98
C LEU A 104 -5.83 -14.03 -7.54
N PHE A 105 -5.57 -14.31 -6.25
CA PHE A 105 -5.60 -15.66 -5.72
C PHE A 105 -6.99 -16.14 -5.32
N LEU A 106 -7.82 -15.26 -4.73
CA LEU A 106 -9.14 -15.63 -4.20
C LEU A 106 -10.26 -15.44 -5.23
N TYR A 107 -10.02 -14.75 -6.34
CA TYR A 107 -11.05 -14.56 -7.35
C TYR A 107 -11.51 -15.91 -7.93
N ASN A 108 -12.82 -16.09 -7.93
CA ASN A 108 -13.51 -17.34 -8.28
C ASN A 108 -13.10 -18.56 -7.43
N ALA A 109 -12.63 -18.38 -6.18
CA ALA A 109 -12.38 -19.50 -5.25
C ALA A 109 -13.66 -20.14 -4.65
N VAL A 110 -14.79 -20.03 -5.34
CA VAL A 110 -16.11 -20.44 -4.84
C VAL A 110 -16.32 -21.93 -5.07
N ASN A 111 -16.41 -22.69 -3.98
CA ASN A 111 -16.81 -24.12 -3.88
C ASN A 111 -15.77 -25.20 -4.22
N ASP A 112 -14.47 -24.87 -4.34
CA ASP A 112 -13.46 -25.90 -4.60
C ASP A 112 -12.82 -26.46 -3.32
N LYS A 113 -12.46 -27.75 -3.36
CA LYS A 113 -11.61 -28.44 -2.37
C LYS A 113 -10.26 -27.74 -2.12
N TRP A 114 -9.90 -26.80 -2.99
CA TRP A 114 -8.67 -26.01 -3.00
C TRP A 114 -8.78 -24.63 -2.34
N MET A 115 -9.88 -24.31 -1.64
CA MET A 115 -10.03 -23.00 -0.98
C MET A 115 -8.95 -22.74 0.09
N LEU A 116 -8.65 -23.73 0.92
CA LEU A 116 -7.60 -23.65 1.96
C LEU A 116 -6.21 -23.36 1.38
N PRO A 117 -5.65 -24.16 0.45
CA PRO A 117 -4.34 -23.89 -0.11
C PRO A 117 -4.26 -22.55 -0.85
N ARG A 118 -5.36 -22.08 -1.46
CA ARG A 118 -5.41 -20.76 -2.09
C ARG A 118 -5.38 -19.62 -1.08
N ILE A 119 -6.09 -19.73 0.05
CA ILE A 119 -6.03 -18.75 1.15
C ILE A 119 -4.63 -18.70 1.75
N VAL A 120 -4.03 -19.86 2.01
CA VAL A 120 -2.66 -19.96 2.53
C VAL A 120 -1.67 -19.31 1.55
N ALA A 121 -1.74 -19.65 0.26
CA ALA A 121 -0.86 -19.09 -0.76
C ALA A 121 -1.05 -17.58 -0.95
N ALA A 122 -2.29 -17.09 -0.92
CA ALA A 122 -2.57 -15.66 -1.01
C ALA A 122 -1.99 -14.91 0.19
N LYS A 123 -2.30 -15.38 1.40
CA LYS A 123 -1.87 -14.70 2.62
C LYS A 123 -0.36 -14.78 2.80
N SER A 124 0.26 -15.92 2.51
CA SER A 124 1.73 -16.05 2.57
C SER A 124 2.41 -15.12 1.58
N THR A 125 1.90 -15.01 0.34
CA THR A 125 2.46 -14.10 -0.67
C THR A 125 2.32 -12.65 -0.22
N VAL A 126 1.16 -12.23 0.29
CA VAL A 126 0.96 -10.87 0.80
C VAL A 126 1.88 -10.59 1.99
N VAL A 127 2.01 -11.52 2.93
CA VAL A 127 2.87 -11.34 4.09
C VAL A 127 4.34 -11.22 3.69
N VAL A 128 4.84 -12.11 2.83
CA VAL A 128 6.23 -12.07 2.39
C VAL A 128 6.50 -10.81 1.58
N VAL A 129 5.70 -10.55 0.54
CA VAL A 129 5.98 -9.49 -0.44
C VAL A 129 5.62 -8.12 0.11
N CYS A 130 4.37 -7.92 0.54
CA CYS A 130 3.88 -6.63 1.02
C CYS A 130 4.41 -6.33 2.42
N ASN A 131 4.15 -7.21 3.39
CA ASN A 131 4.44 -6.86 4.79
C ASN A 131 5.92 -7.01 5.17
N LEU A 132 6.64 -8.01 4.64
CA LEU A 132 8.04 -8.25 4.99
C LEU A 132 9.00 -7.41 4.16
N PHE A 133 8.88 -7.48 2.83
CA PHE A 133 9.82 -6.79 1.95
C PHE A 133 9.43 -5.33 1.77
N LEU A 134 8.27 -5.07 1.19
CA LEU A 134 7.90 -3.71 0.77
C LEU A 134 7.76 -2.74 1.93
N THR A 135 7.05 -3.15 2.98
CA THR A 135 6.88 -2.32 4.18
C THR A 135 8.22 -2.07 4.87
N THR A 136 9.09 -3.07 4.99
CA THR A 136 10.40 -2.88 5.64
C THR A 136 11.33 -1.99 4.83
N VAL A 137 11.38 -2.13 3.50
CA VAL A 137 12.15 -1.23 2.62
C VAL A 137 11.64 0.20 2.74
N THR A 138 10.33 0.40 2.71
CA THR A 138 9.72 1.73 2.80
C THR A 138 10.00 2.38 4.15
N ILE A 139 9.91 1.62 5.25
CA ILE A 139 10.26 2.12 6.59
C ILE A 139 11.74 2.43 6.70
N ALA A 140 12.62 1.59 6.15
CA ALA A 140 14.06 1.86 6.14
C ALA A 140 14.38 3.15 5.37
N ALA A 141 13.68 3.40 4.26
CA ALA A 141 13.82 4.64 3.48
C ALA A 141 13.30 5.87 4.22
N VAL A 142 12.17 5.76 4.94
CA VAL A 142 11.54 6.91 5.63
C VAL A 142 12.23 7.26 6.95
N TYR A 143 12.66 6.26 7.73
CA TYR A 143 13.19 6.45 9.08
C TYR A 143 14.72 6.38 9.16
N GLY A 144 15.43 6.16 8.04
CA GLY A 144 16.90 6.05 8.00
C GLY A 144 17.49 4.85 8.77
N ASN A 145 16.65 3.98 9.32
CA ASN A 145 17.08 2.81 10.08
C ASN A 145 17.52 1.67 9.14
N GLY A 146 18.58 0.96 9.53
CA GLY A 146 19.12 -0.14 8.72
C GLY A 146 18.09 -1.26 8.47
N PHE A 147 17.91 -1.66 7.21
CA PHE A 147 16.98 -2.72 6.78
C PHE A 147 17.13 -4.00 7.62
N PHE A 148 18.36 -4.44 7.86
CA PHE A 148 18.66 -5.65 8.64
C PHE A 148 18.34 -5.54 10.13
N ALA A 149 18.17 -4.33 10.68
CA ALA A 149 17.81 -4.14 12.09
C ALA A 149 16.29 -4.32 12.32
N ILE A 150 15.46 -3.83 11.39
CA ILE A 150 13.99 -3.87 11.52
C ILE A 150 13.43 -5.21 11.01
N PHE A 151 14.06 -5.79 10.00
CA PHE A 151 13.59 -6.99 9.31
C PHE A 151 13.34 -8.20 10.24
N PRO A 152 14.21 -8.58 11.19
CA PRO A 152 14.01 -9.78 12.02
C PRO A 152 12.78 -9.67 12.93
N ALA A 153 12.58 -8.51 13.56
CA ALA A 153 11.43 -8.25 14.42
C ALA A 153 10.13 -8.30 13.62
N ARG A 154 10.11 -7.69 12.44
CA ARG A 154 8.97 -7.74 11.51
C ARG A 154 8.71 -9.16 10.99
N ALA A 155 9.75 -9.93 10.70
CA ALA A 155 9.62 -11.30 10.23
C ALA A 155 8.95 -12.20 11.26
N LEU A 156 9.40 -12.13 12.52
CA LEU A 156 8.83 -12.90 13.61
C LEU A 156 7.37 -12.53 13.87
N ALA A 157 7.06 -11.23 13.91
CA ALA A 157 5.72 -10.69 14.09
C ALA A 157 4.74 -11.21 13.02
N ASN A 158 5.11 -11.05 11.75
CA ASN A 158 4.26 -11.45 10.63
C ASN A 158 4.13 -12.97 10.52
N LEU A 159 5.17 -13.74 10.86
CA LEU A 159 5.13 -15.20 10.85
C LEU A 159 4.20 -15.74 11.95
N ALA A 160 4.21 -15.11 13.13
CA ALA A 160 3.29 -15.45 14.22
C ALA A 160 1.84 -15.10 13.89
N GLN A 161 1.61 -14.00 13.15
CA GLN A 161 0.27 -13.56 12.75
C GLN A 161 -0.30 -14.37 11.57
N LEU A 162 0.55 -14.86 10.67
CA LEU A 162 0.14 -15.62 9.47
C LEU A 162 -0.85 -16.77 9.75
N PRO A 163 -0.61 -17.70 10.70
CA PRO A 163 -1.54 -18.80 10.95
C PRO A 163 -2.90 -18.31 11.46
N LEU A 164 -2.91 -17.25 12.27
CA LEU A 164 -4.13 -16.63 12.80
C LEU A 164 -4.93 -15.98 11.66
N ASP A 165 -4.27 -15.25 10.77
CA ASP A 165 -4.92 -14.59 9.65
C ASP A 165 -5.48 -15.60 8.63
N VAL A 166 -4.75 -16.68 8.36
CA VAL A 166 -5.22 -17.78 7.51
C VAL A 166 -6.46 -18.44 8.10
N PHE A 167 -6.45 -18.71 9.40
CA PHE A 167 -7.58 -19.31 10.11
C PHE A 167 -8.82 -18.41 10.05
N LEU A 168 -8.65 -17.11 10.26
CA LEU A 168 -9.74 -16.14 10.15
C LEU A 168 -10.28 -16.05 8.73
N LEU A 169 -9.42 -15.94 7.71
CA LEU A 169 -9.86 -15.93 6.32
C LEU A 169 -10.65 -17.19 5.97
N PHE A 170 -10.22 -18.35 6.46
CA PHE A 170 -10.91 -19.61 6.22
C PHE A 170 -12.35 -19.64 6.77
N ILE A 171 -12.60 -18.98 7.91
CA ILE A 171 -13.94 -18.90 8.52
C ILE A 171 -14.77 -17.80 7.86
N PHE A 172 -14.23 -16.59 7.70
CA PHE A 172 -15.01 -15.42 7.30
C PHE A 172 -15.37 -15.40 5.80
N LEU A 173 -14.44 -15.78 4.92
CA LEU A 173 -14.71 -15.78 3.46
C LEU A 173 -15.93 -16.62 3.05
N PRO A 174 -16.10 -17.89 3.48
CA PRO A 174 -17.27 -18.66 3.09
C PRO A 174 -18.57 -18.09 3.67
N ILE A 175 -18.52 -17.47 4.84
CA ILE A 175 -19.69 -16.81 5.45
C ILE A 175 -20.10 -15.59 4.61
N ILE A 176 -19.15 -14.73 4.27
CA ILE A 176 -19.39 -13.53 3.46
C ILE A 176 -19.90 -13.92 2.06
N LEU A 177 -19.34 -14.97 1.48
CA LEU A 177 -19.78 -15.51 0.21
C LEU A 177 -21.22 -16.03 0.27
N LYS A 178 -21.57 -16.78 1.32
CA LYS A 178 -22.96 -17.24 1.55
C LYS A 178 -23.91 -16.07 1.74
N ALA A 179 -23.56 -15.10 2.58
CA ALA A 179 -24.37 -13.90 2.82
C ALA A 179 -24.60 -13.11 1.52
N TYR A 180 -23.55 -12.91 0.72
CA TYR A 180 -23.64 -12.27 -0.58
C TYR A 180 -24.59 -13.01 -1.53
N ASN A 181 -24.49 -14.34 -1.59
CA ASN A 181 -25.34 -15.16 -2.46
C ASN A 181 -26.81 -15.19 -2.02
N ILE A 182 -27.08 -15.04 -0.72
CA ILE A 182 -28.45 -14.93 -0.18
C ILE A 182 -29.08 -13.60 -0.60
N VAL A 183 -28.33 -12.50 -0.46
CA VAL A 183 -28.80 -11.15 -0.78
C VAL A 183 -28.94 -10.96 -2.29
N PHE A 184 -27.98 -11.46 -3.07
CA PHE A 184 -27.93 -11.30 -4.52
C PHE A 184 -28.10 -12.64 -5.23
N LYS A 185 -29.30 -13.25 -5.09
CA LYS A 185 -29.66 -14.49 -5.80
C LYS A 185 -29.45 -14.34 -7.31
N GLY A 186 -28.69 -15.26 -7.90
CA GLY A 186 -28.50 -15.33 -9.36
C GLY A 186 -27.61 -14.24 -9.98
N ALA A 187 -26.98 -13.37 -9.19
CA ALA A 187 -26.11 -12.32 -9.71
C ALA A 187 -24.76 -12.84 -10.25
N ARG A 188 -24.36 -14.06 -9.89
CA ARG A 188 -23.08 -14.65 -10.32
C ARG A 188 -23.30 -15.95 -11.11
N LYS A 189 -22.94 -15.95 -12.40
CA LYS A 189 -22.59 -17.17 -13.15
C LYS A 189 -21.08 -17.31 -13.04
N VAL A 190 -20.60 -18.19 -12.15
CA VAL A 190 -19.16 -18.47 -12.02
C VAL A 190 -18.75 -19.27 -13.24
N ASP A 191 -18.05 -18.61 -14.16
CA ASP A 191 -17.46 -19.27 -15.32
C ASP A 191 -16.24 -20.08 -14.81
N GLN A 192 -16.39 -21.40 -14.79
CA GLN A 192 -15.51 -22.37 -14.12
C GLN A 192 -14.11 -22.50 -14.72
N ASN A 193 -13.71 -21.56 -15.58
CA ASN A 193 -12.36 -21.49 -16.15
C ASN A 193 -11.45 -20.72 -15.19
N SER A 194 -11.11 -21.39 -14.09
CA SER A 194 -10.04 -20.96 -13.20
C SER A 194 -8.73 -20.99 -14.00
N VAL A 195 -8.21 -19.81 -14.32
CA VAL A 195 -6.88 -19.60 -14.93
C VAL A 195 -5.76 -20.25 -14.09
N PHE A 196 -6.09 -20.62 -12.85
CA PHE A 196 -5.20 -21.21 -11.86
C PHE A 196 -5.51 -22.69 -11.55
N SER A 197 -6.23 -23.42 -12.41
CA SER A 197 -6.56 -24.83 -12.14
C SER A 197 -5.30 -25.69 -12.00
N ASP A 198 -4.38 -25.76 -12.96
CA ASP A 198 -3.28 -26.72 -12.87
C ASP A 198 -2.00 -26.20 -13.55
N ALA A 199 -0.87 -26.34 -12.85
CA ALA A 199 0.52 -26.08 -13.28
C ALA A 199 1.04 -24.64 -13.45
N GLY A 200 0.20 -23.59 -13.47
CA GLY A 200 0.64 -22.20 -13.69
C GLY A 200 0.80 -21.30 -12.45
N MET A 201 0.41 -21.79 -11.27
CA MET A 201 0.32 -20.96 -10.06
C MET A 201 1.70 -20.50 -9.57
N GLY A 202 2.69 -21.41 -9.50
CA GLY A 202 4.04 -21.06 -9.06
C GLY A 202 4.72 -20.05 -9.98
N THR A 203 4.61 -20.25 -11.30
CA THR A 203 5.21 -19.35 -12.29
C THR A 203 4.53 -17.98 -12.31
N ALA A 204 3.20 -17.91 -12.22
CA ALA A 204 2.49 -16.63 -12.15
C ALA A 204 2.81 -15.83 -10.87
N ILE A 205 2.96 -16.50 -9.73
CA ILE A 205 3.44 -15.89 -8.49
C ILE A 205 4.84 -15.36 -8.68
N ILE A 206 5.75 -16.16 -9.22
CA ILE A 206 7.14 -15.76 -9.49
C ILE A 206 7.18 -14.57 -10.46
N TYR A 207 6.38 -14.54 -11.52
CA TYR A 207 6.36 -13.42 -12.47
C TYR A 207 5.77 -12.14 -11.86
N VAL A 208 4.68 -12.23 -11.08
CA VAL A 208 4.12 -11.06 -10.40
C VAL A 208 5.11 -10.56 -9.35
N VAL A 209 5.68 -11.46 -8.52
CA VAL A 209 6.69 -11.12 -7.52
C VAL A 209 7.95 -10.52 -8.15
N CYS A 210 8.47 -11.07 -9.26
CA CYS A 210 9.61 -10.50 -9.97
C CYS A 210 9.30 -9.13 -10.58
N LEU A 211 8.16 -8.98 -11.26
CA LEU A 211 7.78 -7.71 -11.89
C LEU A 211 7.55 -6.61 -10.83
N MET A 212 7.06 -7.00 -9.65
CA MET A 212 6.85 -6.11 -8.51
C MET A 212 8.14 -5.78 -7.75
N PHE A 213 9.05 -6.75 -7.59
CA PHE A 213 10.39 -6.51 -7.04
C PHE A 213 11.16 -5.53 -7.93
N ILE A 214 11.07 -5.69 -9.26
CA ILE A 214 11.66 -4.74 -10.22
C ILE A 214 11.03 -3.34 -10.08
N ALA A 215 9.69 -3.24 -10.02
CA ALA A 215 9.00 -1.95 -9.89
C ALA A 215 9.38 -1.20 -8.59
N VAL A 216 9.58 -1.93 -7.51
CA VAL A 216 9.88 -1.37 -6.19
C VAL A 216 11.35 -1.04 -6.06
N CYS A 217 12.25 -1.88 -6.59
CA CYS A 217 13.65 -1.51 -6.74
C CYS A 217 13.80 -0.25 -7.60
N SER A 218 13.04 -0.12 -8.70
CA SER A 218 13.09 1.09 -9.53
C SER A 218 12.54 2.33 -8.82
N LEU A 219 11.53 2.19 -7.96
CA LEU A 219 11.01 3.30 -7.15
C LEU A 219 11.94 3.68 -5.98
N GLY A 220 12.63 2.70 -5.39
CA GLY A 220 13.66 2.94 -4.37
C GLY A 220 14.88 3.68 -4.93
N ILE A 221 15.33 3.30 -6.14
CA ILE A 221 16.42 4.00 -6.85
C ILE A 221 15.99 5.43 -7.22
N ALA A 222 14.75 5.62 -7.69
CA ALA A 222 14.23 6.94 -8.03
C ALA A 222 14.06 7.84 -6.78
N GLY A 223 13.73 7.27 -5.62
CA GLY A 223 13.64 8.00 -4.35
C GLY A 223 15.00 8.49 -3.85
N GLN A 224 16.04 7.65 -3.89
CA GLN A 224 17.40 8.07 -3.53
C GLN A 224 17.93 9.17 -4.47
N SER A 225 17.59 9.10 -5.76
CA SER A 225 17.97 10.13 -6.72
C SER A 225 17.26 11.48 -6.50
N LEU A 226 16.16 11.52 -5.74
CA LEU A 226 15.45 12.75 -5.40
C LEU A 226 15.96 13.34 -4.08
N ASP A 227 16.33 12.51 -3.10
CA ASP A 227 17.01 12.96 -1.87
C ASP A 227 18.38 13.58 -2.20
N ASP A 228 19.21 12.91 -3.03
CA ASP A 228 20.50 13.48 -3.46
C ASP A 228 20.35 14.86 -4.12
N LYS A 229 19.24 15.07 -4.85
CA LYS A 229 18.94 16.36 -5.48
C LYS A 229 18.37 17.39 -4.51
N SER A 230 17.70 16.96 -3.46
CA SER A 230 17.19 17.82 -2.39
C SER A 230 18.35 18.39 -1.59
N ASP A 231 19.28 17.53 -1.19
CA ASP A 231 20.48 17.90 -0.44
C ASP A 231 21.37 18.85 -1.28
N GLU A 232 21.54 18.56 -2.58
CA GLU A 232 22.29 19.44 -3.51
C GLU A 232 21.60 20.82 -3.71
N LEU A 233 20.28 20.91 -3.53
CA LEU A 233 19.54 22.17 -3.61
C LEU A 233 19.64 22.99 -2.33
N GLU A 234 19.65 22.34 -1.15
CA GLU A 234 19.88 23.00 0.14
C GLU A 234 21.29 23.57 0.24
N ASP A 235 22.33 22.81 -0.13
CA ASP A 235 23.72 23.28 -0.15
C ASP A 235 23.89 24.54 -1.02
N ARG A 236 23.19 24.60 -2.17
CA ARG A 236 23.22 25.76 -3.06
C ARG A 236 22.46 26.97 -2.52
N LEU A 237 21.43 26.75 -1.72
CA LEU A 237 20.69 27.82 -1.04
C LEU A 237 21.51 28.43 0.08
N ASP A 238 22.21 27.60 0.85
CA ASP A 238 23.12 28.04 1.91
C ASP A 238 24.27 28.84 1.31
N GLU A 239 24.92 28.36 0.23
CA GLU A 239 25.99 29.09 -0.45
C GLU A 239 25.52 30.45 -1.01
N GLN A 240 24.28 30.54 -1.52
CA GLN A 240 23.68 31.79 -1.98
C GLN A 240 23.39 32.76 -0.83
N SER A 241 22.94 32.25 0.33
CA SER A 241 22.65 33.07 1.51
C SER A 241 23.93 33.66 2.12
N GLU A 242 25.00 32.87 2.19
CA GLU A 242 26.30 33.31 2.68
C GLU A 242 26.90 34.39 1.76
N GLN A 243 26.75 34.25 0.43
CA GLN A 243 27.15 35.29 -0.53
C GLN A 243 26.34 36.59 -0.37
N LEU A 244 25.05 36.50 -0.06
CA LEU A 244 24.21 37.67 0.19
C LEU A 244 24.63 38.41 1.47
N GLU A 245 24.99 37.70 2.54
CA GLU A 245 25.49 38.32 3.78
C GLU A 245 26.83 39.03 3.57
N VAL A 246 27.77 38.43 2.84
CA VAL A 246 29.06 39.05 2.51
C VAL A 246 28.85 40.33 1.69
N MET A 247 27.97 40.27 0.69
CA MET A 247 27.67 41.41 -0.16
C MET A 247 26.95 42.53 0.61
N GLN A 248 26.07 42.19 1.56
CA GLN A 248 25.47 43.18 2.47
C GLN A 248 26.49 43.82 3.40
N THR A 249 27.45 43.04 3.91
CA THR A 249 28.54 43.54 4.78
C THR A 249 29.46 44.49 4.02
N GLU A 250 29.77 44.19 2.76
CA GLU A 250 30.58 45.05 1.90
C GLU A 250 29.83 46.35 1.53
N LEU A 251 28.52 46.25 1.30
CA LEU A 251 27.65 47.41 1.11
C LEU A 251 27.63 48.30 2.37
N ASP A 252 27.58 47.70 3.57
CA ASP A 252 27.59 48.43 4.85
C ASP A 252 28.92 49.13 5.13
N ASN A 253 30.04 48.49 4.78
CA ASN A 253 31.35 49.13 4.82
C ASN A 253 31.40 50.34 3.87
N LEU A 254 30.88 50.21 2.65
CA LEU A 254 30.79 51.32 1.70
C LEU A 254 29.87 52.45 2.19
N TYR A 255 28.73 52.15 2.80
CA TYR A 255 27.86 53.18 3.38
C TYR A 255 28.53 53.91 4.56
N SER A 256 29.32 53.19 5.37
CA SER A 256 30.07 53.80 6.47
C SER A 256 31.22 54.71 5.99
N GLU A 257 31.80 54.40 4.84
CA GLU A 257 32.91 55.17 4.25
C GLU A 257 32.41 56.44 3.51
N LEU A 258 31.17 56.41 3.00
CA LEU A 258 30.54 57.53 2.29
C LEU A 258 29.66 58.44 3.18
N ASP A 259 29.44 58.11 4.46
CA ASP A 259 28.62 58.87 5.43
C ASP A 259 27.17 59.14 4.95
N ILE A 260 26.55 58.15 4.28
CA ILE A 260 25.17 58.20 3.76
C ILE A 260 24.28 57.25 4.54
N THR A 261 23.10 57.72 4.98
CA THR A 261 22.13 56.90 5.73
C THR A 261 21.51 55.79 4.86
N LYS A 262 21.63 54.54 5.34
CA LYS A 262 21.14 53.30 4.71
C LYS A 262 19.60 53.35 4.47
N PRO A 263 19.09 52.96 3.29
CA PRO A 263 17.65 52.81 3.10
C PRO A 263 17.14 51.59 3.87
N GLN A 264 16.07 51.76 4.65
CA GLN A 264 15.43 50.66 5.38
C GLN A 264 14.81 49.66 4.39
N THR A 265 15.38 48.45 4.31
CA THR A 265 14.75 47.31 3.67
C THR A 265 13.68 46.75 4.61
N ALA A 266 12.44 46.71 4.12
CA ALA A 266 11.29 46.14 4.81
C ALA A 266 11.56 44.68 5.18
N SER A 267 11.42 44.37 6.46
CA SER A 267 11.34 43.02 7.00
C SER A 267 10.22 42.25 6.31
N ALA A 268 10.57 41.25 5.52
CA ALA A 268 9.65 40.15 5.20
C ALA A 268 9.68 39.17 6.38
N GLU A 269 8.98 39.53 7.46
CA GLU A 269 8.51 38.60 8.50
C GLU A 269 6.98 38.50 8.36
N GLU A 270 6.51 37.43 7.71
CA GLU A 270 5.39 36.54 8.11
C GLU A 270 5.12 35.49 7.02
#